data_AF-A0A6V7ED55-F1
#
_entry.id   AF-A0A6V7ED55-F1
#
_cell.length_a   1.000
_cell.length_b   1.000
_cell.length_c   1.000
_cell.angle_alpha   90.00
_cell.angle_beta   90.00
_cell.angle_gamma   90.00
#
_symmetry.space_group_name_H-M   'P 1'
#
loop_
_entity.id
_entity.type
_entity.pdbx_description
1 polymer ?
#
loop_
_entity_poly.entity_id
_entity_poly.type
_entity_poly.pdbx_seq_one_letter_code
_entity_poly.pdbx_strand_id
1 'polypeptide(L)'
;MNLAKYLDHIGECDRNRSLMARILLNTLGHAHAFPVDISELRYLSPENRAITNAFEDWAHSQPGLFLAGANLPLIESWARRVKS
;
A
#
# COMPACT_ATOMS: atom_id res chain seq x y z
N MET A 1 0.19 12.17 -2.19
CA MET A 1 -0.21 10.84 -2.72
C MET A 1 -1.65 10.56 -2.27
N ASN A 2 -2.40 9.62 -2.88
CA ASN A 2 -3.66 9.10 -2.34
C ASN A 2 -3.80 7.59 -2.67
N LEU A 3 -4.82 6.91 -2.15
CA LEU A 3 -5.00 5.46 -2.33
C LEU A 3 -5.00 5.02 -3.80
N ALA A 4 -5.77 5.70 -4.67
CA ALA A 4 -5.85 5.35 -6.09
C ALA A 4 -4.48 5.45 -6.78
N LYS A 5 -3.77 6.57 -6.59
CA LYS A 5 -2.43 6.77 -7.16
C LYS A 5 -1.40 5.78 -6.62
N TYR A 6 -1.52 5.38 -5.35
CA TYR A 6 -0.61 4.38 -4.77
C TYR A 6 -0.87 2.98 -5.35
N LEU A 7 -2.14 2.61 -5.56
CA LEU A 7 -2.53 1.37 -6.22
C LEU A 7 -2.05 1.31 -7.68
N ASP A 8 -2.22 2.40 -8.43
CA ASP A 8 -1.74 2.50 -9.81
C ASP A 8 -0.21 2.29 -9.84
N HIS A 9 0.52 2.97 -8.97
CA HIS A 9 1.99 2.82 -8.85
C HIS A 9 2.42 1.39 -8.51
N ILE A 10 1.74 0.72 -7.58
CA ILE A 10 2.01 -0.70 -7.28
C ILE A 10 1.78 -1.57 -8.52
N GLY A 11 0.71 -1.31 -9.28
CA GLY A 11 0.39 -2.03 -10.51
C GLY A 11 1.48 -1.94 -11.56
N GLU A 12 2.14 -0.78 -11.67
CA GLU A 12 3.21 -0.50 -12.62
C GLU A 12 4.61 -0.91 -12.11
N CYS A 13 4.77 -1.16 -10.80
CA CYS A 13 6.06 -1.53 -10.22
C CYS A 13 6.49 -2.94 -10.59
N ASP A 14 7.64 -3.13 -11.23
CA ASP A 14 8.24 -4.47 -11.39
C ASP A 14 9.06 -4.90 -10.17
N ARG A 15 9.70 -3.94 -9.48
CA ARG A 15 10.46 -4.17 -8.25
C ARG A 15 9.66 -3.71 -7.04
N ASN A 16 9.82 -4.42 -5.92
CA ASN A 16 9.18 -4.14 -4.63
C ASN A 16 7.64 -4.19 -4.59
N ARG A 17 6.96 -4.57 -5.69
CA ARG A 17 5.49 -4.66 -5.78
C ARG A 17 4.87 -5.35 -4.57
N SER A 18 5.39 -6.53 -4.21
CA SER A 18 4.89 -7.32 -3.08
C SER A 18 5.03 -6.59 -1.73
N LEU A 19 6.18 -5.93 -1.49
CA LEU A 19 6.42 -5.19 -0.26
C LEU A 19 5.52 -3.94 -0.19
N MET A 20 5.39 -3.18 -1.28
CA MET A 20 4.51 -2.02 -1.32
C MET A 20 3.02 -2.41 -1.14
N ALA A 21 2.59 -3.54 -1.72
CA ALA A 21 1.25 -4.06 -1.48
C ALA A 21 1.03 -4.50 -0.03
N ARG A 22 2.03 -5.09 0.62
CA ARG A 22 1.95 -5.42 2.05
C ARG A 22 1.91 -4.17 2.92
N ILE A 23 2.69 -3.14 2.59
CA ILE A 23 2.64 -1.85 3.30
C ILE A 23 1.25 -1.23 3.17
N LEU A 24 0.68 -1.17 1.96
CA LEU A 24 -0.70 -0.73 1.75
C LEU A 24 -1.68 -1.45 2.69
N LEU A 25 -1.68 -2.79 2.69
CA LEU A 25 -2.62 -3.59 3.46
C LEU A 25 -2.40 -3.42 4.97
N ASN A 26 -1.14 -3.30 5.39
CA ASN A 26 -0.76 -3.03 6.77
C ASN A 26 -1.31 -1.67 7.23
N THR A 27 -1.07 -0.60 6.46
CA THR A 27 -1.57 0.75 6.71
C THR A 27 -3.10 0.82 6.73
N LEU A 28 -3.79 -0.05 5.98
CA LEU A 28 -5.27 -0.11 5.98
C LEU A 28 -5.86 -0.98 7.09
N GLY A 29 -5.07 -1.40 8.08
CA GLY A 29 -5.54 -2.13 9.26
C GLY A 29 -5.43 -3.64 9.18
N HIS A 30 -4.86 -4.20 8.11
CA HIS A 30 -4.65 -5.65 7.96
C HIS A 30 -3.25 -6.10 8.40
N ALA A 31 -2.62 -5.36 9.34
CA ALA A 31 -1.25 -5.60 9.77
C ALA A 31 -0.98 -7.03 10.27
N HIS A 32 -1.97 -7.69 10.89
CA HIS A 32 -1.83 -9.07 11.35
C HIS A 32 -1.79 -10.09 10.19
N ALA A 33 -2.58 -9.86 9.12
CA ALA A 33 -2.60 -10.74 7.94
C ALA A 33 -1.44 -10.46 6.99
N PHE A 34 -0.98 -9.21 6.96
CA PHE A 34 0.11 -8.74 6.11
C PHE A 34 1.12 -7.95 6.97
N PRO A 35 1.90 -8.65 7.81
CA PRO A 35 2.94 -7.98 8.59
C PRO A 35 3.95 -7.35 7.64
N VAL A 36 4.60 -6.27 8.07
CA VAL A 36 5.76 -5.67 7.40
C VAL A 36 6.81 -5.43 8.47
N ASP A 37 7.98 -6.03 8.29
CA ASP A 37 9.10 -5.80 9.20
C ASP A 37 9.86 -4.52 8.80
N ILE A 38 10.30 -3.74 9.78
CA ILE A 38 11.04 -2.49 9.55
C ILE A 38 12.30 -2.73 8.72
N SER A 39 12.97 -3.88 8.89
CA SER A 39 14.14 -4.27 8.11
C SER A 39 13.80 -4.49 6.63
N GLU A 40 12.55 -4.82 6.28
CA GLU A 40 12.14 -4.97 4.88
C GLU A 40 12.11 -3.62 4.15
N LEU A 41 11.90 -2.52 4.86
CA LEU A 41 11.86 -1.17 4.28
C LEU A 41 13.18 -0.79 3.60
N ARG A 42 14.31 -1.43 3.97
CA ARG A 42 15.62 -1.26 3.31
C ARG A 42 15.64 -1.77 1.87
N TYR A 43 14.71 -2.65 1.50
CA TYR A 43 14.64 -3.23 0.16
C TYR A 43 13.87 -2.34 -0.82
N LEU A 44 13.13 -1.34 -0.34
CA LEU A 44 12.49 -0.35 -1.20
C LEU A 44 13.56 0.44 -1.95
N SER A 45 13.40 0.57 -3.27
CA SER A 45 14.16 1.56 -4.04
C SER A 45 13.92 2.96 -3.45
N PRO A 46 14.87 3.91 -3.65
CA PRO A 46 14.70 5.28 -3.16
C PRO A 46 13.37 5.93 -3.60
N GLU A 47 12.96 5.68 -4.84
CA GLU A 47 11.68 6.13 -5.40
C GLU A 47 10.49 5.50 -4.69
N ASN A 48 10.45 4.18 -4.56
CA ASN A 48 9.36 3.47 -3.90
C ASN A 48 9.25 3.81 -2.42
N ARG A 49 10.37 4.11 -1.76
CA ARG A 49 10.39 4.63 -0.40
C ARG A 49 9.75 6.02 -0.32
N ALA A 50 10.11 6.95 -1.20
CA ALA A 50 9.51 8.28 -1.22
C ALA A 50 7.99 8.22 -1.46
N ILE A 51 7.55 7.34 -2.35
CA ILE A 51 6.14 7.12 -2.68
C ILE A 51 5.39 6.50 -1.50
N THR A 52 6.00 5.54 -0.81
CA THR A 52 5.44 4.91 0.39
C THR A 52 5.29 5.92 1.53
N ASN A 53 6.33 6.71 1.82
CA ASN A 53 6.26 7.75 2.84
C ASN A 53 5.13 8.77 2.52
N ALA A 54 5.03 9.20 1.26
CA ALA A 54 3.97 10.11 0.85
C ALA A 54 2.56 9.50 0.97
N PHE A 55 2.45 8.18 0.82
CA PHE A 55 1.20 7.44 1.06
C PHE A 55 0.86 7.35 2.55
N GLU A 56 1.84 7.03 3.41
CA GLU A 56 1.66 6.98 4.86
C GLU A 56 1.28 8.34 5.43
N ASP A 57 1.93 9.43 5.00
CA ASP A 57 1.58 10.80 5.40
C ASP A 57 0.13 11.14 5.04
N TRP A 58 -0.28 10.77 3.83
CA TRP A 58 -1.67 10.92 3.41
C TRP A 58 -2.60 10.05 4.26
N ALA A 59 -2.28 8.79 4.53
CA ALA A 59 -3.10 7.87 5.31
C ALA A 59 -3.30 8.37 6.76
N HIS A 60 -2.24 8.89 7.39
CA HIS A 60 -2.32 9.50 8.72
C HIS A 60 -3.19 10.76 8.75
N SER A 61 -3.29 11.48 7.63
CA SER A 61 -4.17 12.65 7.50
C SER A 61 -5.67 12.30 7.37
N GLN A 62 -6.04 11.02 7.28
CA GLN A 62 -7.41 10.56 7.10
C GLN A 62 -7.91 9.86 8.39
N PRO A 63 -8.60 10.57 9.30
CA PRO A 63 -9.14 9.97 10.51
C PRO A 63 -10.13 8.86 10.15
N GLY A 64 -9.91 7.66 10.70
CA GLY A 64 -10.78 6.51 10.46
C GLY A 64 -10.41 5.66 9.25
N LEU A 65 -9.40 6.01 8.45
CA LEU A 65 -8.93 5.13 7.35
C LEU A 65 -8.47 3.75 7.87
N PHE A 66 -7.82 3.73 9.04
CA PHE A 66 -7.40 2.52 9.75
C PHE A 66 -8.58 1.72 10.34
N LEU A 67 -9.66 2.39 10.74
CA LEU A 67 -10.83 1.78 11.40
C LEU A 67 -11.91 1.34 10.41
N ALA A 68 -11.99 2.03 9.26
CA ALA A 68 -12.87 1.68 8.15
C ALA A 68 -12.37 0.47 7.35
N GLY A 69 -11.25 -0.14 7.76
CA GLY A 69 -10.78 -1.46 7.36
C GLY A 69 -11.12 -1.79 5.91
N ALA A 70 -10.48 -1.08 4.98
CA ALA A 70 -10.62 -1.23 3.54
C ALA A 70 -12.06 -1.07 3.01
N ASN A 71 -12.24 -0.10 2.10
CA ASN A 71 -13.13 -0.37 0.97
C ASN A 71 -12.50 -1.51 0.13
N LEU A 72 -12.67 -2.75 0.61
CA LEU A 72 -12.38 -4.01 -0.07
C LEU A 72 -12.81 -3.97 -1.54
N PRO A 73 -13.95 -3.37 -1.94
CA PRO A 73 -14.33 -3.32 -3.35
C PRO A 73 -13.27 -2.68 -4.26
N LEU A 74 -12.57 -1.63 -3.79
CA LEU A 74 -11.54 -0.96 -4.60
C LEU A 74 -10.30 -1.85 -4.73
N ILE A 75 -9.85 -2.45 -3.63
CA ILE A 75 -8.70 -3.36 -3.59
C ILE A 75 -8.98 -4.65 -4.38
N GLU A 76 -10.17 -5.23 -4.25
CA GLU A 76 -10.61 -6.40 -5.02
C GLU A 76 -10.76 -6.10 -6.51
N SER A 77 -11.26 -4.92 -6.88
CA SER A 77 -11.34 -4.49 -8.28
C SER A 77 -9.94 -4.30 -8.89
N TRP A 78 -8.99 -3.80 -8.10
CA TRP A 78 -7.60 -3.62 -8.51
C TRP A 78 -6.90 -4.98 -8.62
N ALA A 79 -7.05 -5.85 -7.62
CA ALA A 79 -6.46 -7.19 -7.63
C ALA A 79 -6.96 -8.05 -8.80
N ARG A 80 -8.20 -7.83 -9.25
CA ARG A 80 -8.73 -8.44 -10.48
C ARG A 80 -8.07 -7.88 -11.74
N ARG A 81 -7.89 -6.56 -11.84
CA ARG A 81 -7.27 -5.88 -13.00
C ARG A 81 -5.80 -6.22 -13.20
N VAL A 82 -5.05 -6.45 -12.13
CA VAL A 82 -3.61 -6.76 -12.21
C VAL A 82 -3.33 -8.24 -12.53
N LYS A 83 -4.34 -9.12 -12.39
CA LYS A 83 -4.23 -10.57 -12.71
C LYS A 83 -4.64 -10.93 -14.15
N SER A 84 -5.35 -10.06 -14.85
CA SER A 84 -5.74 -10.23 -16.27
C SER A 84 -4.67 -9.69 -17.20
#